data_AF-A0A351NU47-F1
#
_entry.id   AF-A0A351NU47-F1
#
_cell.length_a   1.000
_cell.length_b   1.000
_cell.length_c   1.000
_cell.angle_alpha   90.00
_cell.angle_beta   90.00
_cell.angle_gamma   90.00
#
_symmetry.space_group_name_H-M   'P 1'
#
loop_
_entity.id
_entity.type
_entity.pdbx_description
1 polymer ?
#
loop_
_entity_poly.entity_id
_entity_poly.type
_entity_poly.pdbx_seq_one_letter_code
_entity_poly.pdbx_strand_id
1 'polypeptide(L)'
;TPLIFTGGLLLALPMMIALLLVNIGLGIITRSAPSLNIIAVGFPAIILVGGIMLIFALPGVLRLIQEFWLDSFAQLIIMLGI
;
A
#
# COMPACT_ATOMS: atom_id res chain seq x y z
N THR A 1 8.02 -6.28 17.12
CA THR A 1 7.91 -7.72 16.80
C THR A 1 7.94 -7.89 15.29
N PRO A 2 8.72 -8.81 14.72
CA PRO A 2 8.87 -8.99 13.26
C PRO A 2 7.53 -9.15 12.53
N LEU A 3 6.51 -9.68 13.22
CA LEU A 3 5.15 -9.83 12.70
C LEU A 3 4.50 -8.52 12.24
N ILE A 4 4.69 -7.41 12.99
CA ILE A 4 4.10 -6.11 12.65
C ILE A 4 4.75 -5.53 11.39
N PHE A 5 6.08 -5.65 11.28
CA PHE A 5 6.80 -5.17 10.11
C PHE A 5 6.49 -6.01 8.87
N THR A 6 6.53 -7.34 8.97
CA THR A 6 6.23 -8.23 7.84
C THR A 6 4.77 -8.13 7.39
N GLY A 7 3.82 -8.08 8.33
CA GLY A 7 2.40 -7.90 8.01
C GLY A 7 2.11 -6.56 7.33
N GLY A 8 2.66 -5.47 7.88
CA GLY A 8 2.54 -4.14 7.27
C GLY A 8 3.22 -4.05 5.90
N LEU A 9 4.39 -4.68 5.75
CA LEU A 9 5.13 -4.71 4.48
C LEU A 9 4.36 -5.47 3.41
N LEU A 10 3.81 -6.65 3.70
CA LEU A 10 3.00 -7.43 2.75
C LEU A 10 1.78 -6.66 2.24
N LEU A 11 1.16 -5.87 3.11
CA LEU A 11 0.04 -5.00 2.76
C LEU A 11 0.46 -3.82 1.88
N ALA A 12 1.58 -3.18 2.20
CA ALA A 12 2.09 -2.03 1.47
C ALA A 12 2.81 -2.39 0.15
N LEU A 13 3.30 -3.63 0.00
CA LEU A 13 4.10 -4.09 -1.13
C LEU A 13 3.43 -3.88 -2.51
N PRO A 14 2.18 -4.33 -2.74
CA PRO A 14 1.52 -4.12 -4.04
C PRO A 14 1.30 -2.63 -4.34
N MET A 15 0.93 -1.84 -3.34
CA MET A 15 0.77 -0.39 -3.49
C MET A 15 2.09 0.31 -3.79
N MET A 16 3.18 -0.05 -3.11
CA MET A 16 4.50 0.53 -3.36
C MET A 16 4.98 0.23 -4.78
N ILE A 17 4.85 -1.01 -5.25
CA ILE A 17 5.25 -1.38 -6.61
C ILE A 17 4.46 -0.57 -7.65
N ALA A 18 3.14 -0.46 -7.46
CA ALA A 18 2.29 0.34 -8.35
C ALA A 18 2.71 1.81 -8.38
N LEU A 19 2.92 2.44 -7.22
CA LEU A 19 3.32 3.84 -7.15
C LEU A 19 4.74 4.06 -7.70
N LEU A 20 5.66 3.12 -7.52
CA LEU A 20 6.98 3.18 -8.15
C LEU A 20 6.88 3.14 -9.68
N LEU A 21 6.02 2.29 -10.24
CA LEU A 21 5.76 2.27 -11.69
C LEU A 21 5.19 3.58 -12.19
N VAL A 22 4.27 4.21 -11.46
CA VAL A 22 3.73 5.54 -11.79
C VAL A 22 4.85 6.59 -11.78
N ASN A 23 5.70 6.59 -10.75
CA ASN A 23 6.83 7.52 -10.66
C ASN A 23 7.82 7.33 -11.81
N ILE A 24 8.10 6.09 -12.22
CA ILE A 24 8.92 5.81 -13.41
C ILE A 24 8.23 6.33 -14.67
N GLY A 25 6.93 6.09 -14.85
CA GLY A 25 6.17 6.60 -15.98
C GLY A 25 6.20 8.12 -16.08
N LEU A 26 6.03 8.82 -14.95
CA LEU A 26 6.19 10.27 -14.87
C LEU A 26 7.62 10.71 -15.22
N GLY A 27 8.63 9.99 -14.75
CA GLY A 27 10.03 10.21 -15.13
C GLY A 27 10.27 10.10 -16.64
N ILE A 28 9.64 9.13 -17.31
CA ILE A 28 9.71 8.99 -18.77
C ILE A 28 9.04 10.19 -19.45
N ILE A 29 7.86 10.61 -18.98
CA ILE A 29 7.13 11.76 -19.51
C ILE A 29 7.95 13.06 -19.38
N THR A 30 8.63 13.29 -18.24
CA THR A 30 9.51 14.46 -18.08
C THR A 30 10.62 14.51 -19.11
N ARG A 31 11.18 13.34 -19.48
CA ARG A 31 12.26 13.26 -20.46
C ARG A 31 11.76 13.52 -21.87
N SER A 32 10.55 13.06 -22.21
CA SER A 32 9.95 13.24 -23.54
C SER A 32 9.34 14.64 -23.75
N ALA A 33 8.88 15.29 -22.68
CA ALA A 33 8.24 16.60 -22.72
C ALA A 33 8.68 17.47 -21.52
N PRO A 34 9.89 18.08 -21.59
CA PRO A 34 10.46 18.84 -20.47
C PRO A 34 9.72 20.15 -20.14
N SER A 35 8.82 20.59 -21.02
CA SER A 35 7.94 21.75 -20.80
C SER A 35 6.69 21.43 -19.98
N LEU A 36 6.34 20.16 -19.80
CA LEU A 36 5.24 19.78 -18.91
C LEU A 36 5.66 20.03 -17.46
N ASN A 37 4.90 20.87 -16.76
CA ASN A 37 5.06 21.05 -15.32
C ASN A 37 4.70 19.72 -14.62
N ILE A 38 5.71 18.91 -14.34
CA ILE A 38 5.53 17.57 -13.76
C ILE A 38 4.87 17.60 -12.39
N ILE A 39 4.98 18.72 -11.66
CA ILE A 39 4.28 18.88 -10.39
C ILE A 39 2.78 19.06 -10.66
N ALA A 40 2.42 19.87 -11.66
CA ALA A 40 1.03 20.11 -12.03
C ALA A 40 0.33 18.86 -12.60
N VAL A 41 1.03 17.98 -13.30
CA VAL A 41 0.45 16.78 -13.92
C VAL A 41 0.69 15.51 -13.10
N GLY A 42 1.87 15.35 -12.53
CA GLY A 42 2.26 14.18 -11.74
C GLY A 42 1.53 14.09 -10.42
N PHE A 43 1.28 15.22 -9.74
CA PHE A 43 0.58 15.19 -8.45
C PHE A 43 -0.88 14.72 -8.57
N PRO A 44 -1.70 15.23 -9.51
CA PRO A 44 -3.03 14.67 -9.77
C PRO A 44 -2.99 13.19 -10.19
N ALA A 45 -2.02 12.81 -11.03
CA ALA A 45 -1.88 11.43 -11.49
C ALA A 45 -1.59 10.46 -10.32
N ILE A 46 -0.67 10.82 -9.42
CA ILE A 46 -0.33 10.02 -8.23
C ILE A 46 -1.54 9.92 -7.29
N ILE A 47 -2.29 11.00 -7.06
CA ILE A 47 -3.49 10.97 -6.21
C ILE A 47 -4.56 10.04 -6.80
N LEU A 48 -4.82 10.14 -8.11
CA LEU A 48 -5.81 9.29 -8.77
C LEU A 48 -5.41 7.82 -8.72
N VAL A 49 -4.18 7.50 -9.11
CA VAL A 49 -3.71 6.10 -9.10
C VAL A 49 -3.62 5.56 -7.67
N GLY A 50 -3.11 6.36 -6.72
CA GLY A 50 -3.05 5.99 -5.30
C GLY A 50 -4.43 5.74 -4.70
N GLY A 51 -5.41 6.59 -5.02
CA GLY A 51 -6.79 6.43 -4.57
C GLY A 51 -7.46 5.17 -5.14
N ILE A 52 -7.30 4.92 -6.44
CA ILE A 52 -7.81 3.71 -7.09
C ILE A 52 -7.16 2.46 -6.47
N MET A 53 -5.84 2.46 -6.32
CA MET A 53 -5.10 1.36 -5.72
C MET A 53 -5.53 1.09 -4.27
N LEU A 54 -5.81 2.14 -3.50
CA LEU A 54 -6.30 1.99 -2.12
C LEU A 54 -7.66 1.29 -2.09
N ILE A 55 -8.59 1.65 -2.98
CA ILE A 55 -9.89 0.98 -3.10
C ILE A 55 -9.71 -0.50 -3.43
N PHE A 56 -8.82 -0.84 -4.37
CA PHE A 56 -8.53 -2.24 -4.70
C PHE A 56 -7.81 -3.00 -3.56
N ALA A 57 -7.05 -2.30 -2.73
CA ALA A 57 -6.36 -2.89 -1.59
C ALA A 57 -7.29 -3.17 -0.39
N LEU A 58 -8.40 -2.42 -0.24
CA LEU A 58 -9.31 -2.52 0.92
C LEU A 58 -9.75 -3.96 1.27
N PRO A 59 -10.18 -4.82 0.33
CA PRO A 59 -10.55 -6.20 0.65
C PRO A 59 -9.39 -7.00 1.26
N GLY A 60 -8.16 -6.78 0.76
CA GLY A 60 -6.95 -7.40 1.29
C GLY A 60 -6.61 -6.90 2.69
N VAL A 61 -6.76 -5.59 2.93
CA VAL A 61 -6.58 -4.97 4.25
C VAL A 61 -7.53 -5.58 5.28
N LEU A 62 -8.82 -5.69 4.93
CA LEU A 62 -9.84 -6.25 5.83
C LEU A 62 -9.52 -7.70 6.21
N ARG A 63 -9.10 -8.51 5.22
CA ARG A 63 -8.70 -9.91 5.46
C ARG A 63 -7.50 -10.01 6.40
N LEU A 64 -6.47 -9.20 6.18
CA LEU A 64 -5.28 -9.21 7.04
C LEU A 64 -5.62 -8.79 8.48
N ILE A 65 -6.45 -7.78 8.64
CA ILE A 65 -6.94 -7.35 9.96
C ILE A 65 -7.66 -8.52 10.64
N GLN A 66 -8.56 -9.20 9.94
CA GLN A 66 -9.28 -10.35 10.50
C GLN A 66 -8.33 -11.47 10.96
N GLU A 67 -7.35 -11.84 10.14
CA GLU A 67 -6.35 -12.86 10.48
C GLU A 67 -5.53 -12.43 11.72
N PHE A 68 -5.08 -11.18 11.76
CA PHE A 68 -4.34 -10.64 12.89
C PHE A 68 -5.15 -10.62 14.20
N TRP A 69 -6.45 -10.29 14.13
CA TRP A 69 -7.34 -10.34 15.29
C TRP A 69 -7.48 -11.77 15.81
N LEU A 70 -7.70 -12.75 14.93
CA LEU A 70 -7.83 -14.16 15.32
C LEU A 70 -6.57 -14.65 16.04
N ASP A 71 -5.40 -14.36 15.48
CA ASP A 71 -4.11 -14.73 16.07
C ASP A 71 -3.89 -14.05 17.44
N SER A 72 -4.23 -12.76 17.54
CA SER A 72 -4.09 -12.00 18.76
C SER A 72 -5.02 -12.52 19.87
N PHE A 73 -6.28 -12.81 19.55
CA PHE A 73 -7.22 -13.39 20.51
C PHE A 73 -6.81 -14.79 20.95
N ALA A 74 -6.32 -15.62 20.03
CA ALA A 74 -5.80 -16.95 20.37
C ALA A 74 -4.64 -16.86 21.38
N GLN A 75 -3.71 -15.91 21.18
CA GLN A 75 -2.62 -15.67 22.12
C GLN A 75 -3.12 -15.20 23.49
N LEU A 76 -4.12 -14.31 23.53
CA LEU A 76 -4.71 -13.85 24.78
C LEU A 76 -5.38 -14.99 25.56
N ILE A 77 -6.10 -15.87 24.87
CA ILE A 77 -6.73 -17.05 25.48
C ILE A 77 -5.67 -17.96 26.11
N ILE A 78 -4.61 -18.27 25.35
CA ILE A 78 -3.48 -19.08 25.84
C ILE A 78 -2.81 -18.42 27.05
N MET A 79 -2.62 -17.10 27.04
CA MET A 79 -2.04 -16.36 28.18
C MET A 79 -2.94 -16.36 29.42
N LEU A 80 -4.25 -16.37 29.24
CA LEU A 80 -5.23 -16.47 30.31
C LEU A 80 -5.35 -17.89 30.89
N GLY A 81 -4.72 -18.88 30.26
CA GLY A 81 -4.69 -20.28 30.73
C GLY A 81 -6.03 -21.01 30.59
N ILE A 82 -6.90 -20.53 29.69
CA ILE A 82 -8.19 -21.13 29.31
C ILE A 82 -8.07 -21.70 27.91
#